data_AF-A0A527G4G2-F1
#
_entry.id   AF-A0A527G4G2-F1
#
_cell.length_a   1.000
_cell.length_b   1.000
_cell.length_c   1.000
_cell.angle_alpha   90.00
_cell.angle_beta   90.00
_cell.angle_gamma   90.00
#
_symmetry.space_group_name_H-M   'P 1'
#
loop_
_entity.id
_entity.type
_entity.pdbx_description
1 polymer ?
#
loop_
_entity_poly.entity_id
_entity_poly.type
_entity_poly.pdbx_seq_one_letter_code
_entity_poly.pdbx_strand_id
1 'polypeptide(L)'
;SIAWVDAMGRIQTGPESAGSEPGPACYGRGGRRPAITDADLVLGKLDPDNFAGGAIRLDTSASEQAILRDVGERLSLDAMATAFGICEVVDENMANAARVHAVENGKNISDNVMIAFGGAAPLHAARLC
;
A
#
# COMPACT_ATOMS: atom_id res chain seq x y z
N SER A 1 -4.69 2.46 3.44
CA SER A 1 -5.04 1.41 4.42
C SER A 1 -3.82 1.02 5.23
N ILE A 2 -4.00 0.52 6.44
CA ILE A 2 -2.92 0.04 7.30
C ILE A 2 -2.62 -1.44 7.05
N ALA A 3 -1.34 -1.81 6.97
CA ALA A 3 -0.88 -3.18 6.88
C ALA A 3 -0.71 -3.83 8.25
N TRP A 4 -1.01 -5.13 8.35
CA TRP A 4 -0.89 -5.93 9.57
C TRP A 4 -0.75 -7.42 9.22
N VAL A 5 -0.44 -8.26 10.22
CA VAL A 5 -0.35 -9.72 10.07
C VAL A 5 -1.45 -10.39 10.89
N ASP A 6 -2.22 -11.25 10.23
CA ASP A 6 -3.29 -12.00 10.89
C ASP A 6 -2.80 -13.19 11.71
N ALA A 7 -3.75 -13.85 12.40
CA ALA A 7 -3.44 -15.01 13.25
C ALA A 7 -2.91 -16.23 12.47
N MET A 8 -3.06 -16.25 11.14
CA MET A 8 -2.54 -17.30 10.26
C MET A 8 -1.18 -16.92 9.65
N GLY A 9 -0.60 -15.78 10.02
CA GLY A 9 0.68 -15.32 9.48
C GLY A 9 0.57 -14.74 8.07
N ARG A 10 -0.60 -14.21 7.67
CA ARG A 10 -0.78 -13.60 6.36
C ARG A 10 -0.77 -12.08 6.48
N ILE A 11 -0.16 -11.43 5.49
CA ILE A 11 -0.23 -9.98 5.36
C ILE A 11 -1.67 -9.61 4.99
N GLN A 12 -2.21 -8.62 5.69
CA GLN A 12 -3.53 -8.04 5.48
C GLN A 12 -3.39 -6.53 5.36
N THR A 13 -4.29 -5.89 4.62
CA THR A 13 -4.36 -4.43 4.50
C THR A 13 -5.78 -3.94 4.71
N GLY A 14 -5.96 -2.93 5.57
CA GLY A 14 -7.28 -2.43 5.94
C GLY A 14 -8.01 -3.36 6.92
N PRO A 15 -9.31 -3.13 7.20
CA PRO A 15 -10.13 -2.04 6.66
C PRO A 15 -9.75 -0.66 7.23
N GLU A 16 -8.98 -0.63 8.32
CA GLU A 16 -8.56 0.61 8.96
C GLU A 16 -7.62 1.41 8.05
N SER A 17 -7.84 2.73 8.01
CA SER A 17 -7.02 3.68 7.29
C SER A 17 -6.15 4.47 8.25
N ALA A 18 -4.92 4.79 7.84
CA ALA A 18 -4.06 5.71 8.56
C ALA A 18 -4.58 7.18 8.45
N GLY A 19 -5.51 7.43 7.53
CA GLY A 19 -5.97 8.78 7.21
C GLY A 19 -4.86 9.66 6.65
N SER A 20 -5.05 10.97 6.72
CA SER A 20 -4.02 11.99 6.43
C SER A 20 -3.36 12.54 7.71
N GLU A 21 -4.06 12.43 8.84
CA GLU A 21 -3.61 12.82 10.17
C GLU A 21 -4.08 11.74 11.18
N PRO A 22 -3.16 11.08 11.89
CA PRO A 22 -1.70 11.27 11.85
C PRO A 22 -1.06 10.74 10.55
N GLY A 23 -1.80 10.00 9.72
CA GLY A 23 -1.32 9.52 8.43
C GLY A 23 -0.37 8.31 8.52
N PRO A 24 0.16 7.87 7.36
CA PRO A 24 1.25 6.89 7.27
C PRO A 24 2.47 7.29 8.11
N ALA A 25 3.33 6.32 8.44
CA ALA A 25 4.54 6.61 9.21
C ALA A 25 5.46 7.59 8.49
N CYS A 26 5.56 7.49 7.16
CA CYS A 26 6.35 8.37 6.30
C CYS A 26 5.94 9.84 6.35
N TYR A 27 4.74 10.18 6.84
CA TYR A 27 4.33 11.59 6.92
C TYR A 27 4.99 12.34 8.07
N GLY A 28 5.62 11.65 9.03
CA GLY A 28 6.29 12.30 10.16
C GLY A 28 5.36 13.04 11.12
N ARG A 29 4.04 12.79 11.05
CA ARG A 29 2.99 13.48 11.84
C ARG A 29 2.54 12.69 13.07
N GLY A 30 3.38 11.77 13.55
CA GLY A 30 3.08 10.89 14.69
C GLY A 30 2.39 9.58 14.30
N GLY A 31 2.15 9.34 13.01
CA GLY A 31 1.73 8.04 12.50
C GLY A 31 2.81 7.00 12.76
N ARG A 32 2.45 5.81 13.26
CA ARG A 32 3.43 4.77 13.61
C ARG A 32 3.21 3.44 12.91
N ARG A 33 1.97 3.15 12.50
CA ARG A 33 1.61 1.89 11.85
C ARG A 33 1.87 1.98 10.34
N PRO A 34 2.40 0.93 9.70
CA PRO A 34 2.73 0.97 8.28
C PRO A 34 1.45 1.02 7.44
N ALA A 35 1.35 2.00 6.56
CA ALA A 35 0.32 2.08 5.54
C ALA A 35 0.87 1.66 4.16
N ILE A 36 -0.03 1.54 3.18
CA ILE A 36 0.35 1.24 1.79
C ILE A 36 1.38 2.25 1.26
N THR A 37 1.21 3.54 1.59
CA THR A 37 2.15 4.61 1.22
C THR A 37 3.55 4.39 1.78
N ASP A 38 3.69 3.80 2.97
CA ASP A 38 5.00 3.44 3.52
C ASP A 38 5.68 2.36 2.67
N ALA A 39 4.92 1.35 2.24
CA ALA A 39 5.45 0.29 1.38
C ALA A 39 5.84 0.83 -0.01
N ASP A 40 4.99 1.68 -0.60
CA ASP A 40 5.28 2.34 -1.87
C ASP A 40 6.55 3.21 -1.80
N LEU A 41 6.77 3.90 -0.68
CA LEU A 41 7.99 4.67 -0.45
C LEU A 41 9.24 3.79 -0.34
N VAL A 42 9.18 2.71 0.45
CA VAL A 42 10.32 1.78 0.61
C VAL A 42 10.67 1.09 -0.71
N LEU A 43 9.68 0.80 -1.55
CA LEU A 43 9.89 0.29 -2.91
C LEU A 43 10.40 1.34 -3.90
N GLY A 44 10.57 2.59 -3.48
CA GLY A 44 11.05 3.68 -4.35
C GLY A 44 10.03 4.14 -5.40
N LYS A 45 8.73 3.83 -5.22
CA LYS A 45 7.66 4.31 -6.12
C LYS A 45 7.34 5.79 -5.90
N LEU A 46 7.71 6.33 -4.75
CA LEU A 46 7.48 7.72 -4.35
C LEU A 46 8.80 8.46 -4.21
N ASP A 47 8.83 9.70 -4.71
CA ASP A 47 9.92 10.63 -4.44
C ASP A 47 9.75 11.23 -3.03
N PRO A 48 10.67 10.96 -2.08
CA PRO A 48 10.55 11.46 -0.72
C PRO A 48 10.64 12.99 -0.60
N ASP A 49 11.30 13.65 -1.54
CA ASP A 49 11.52 15.10 -1.51
C ASP A 49 10.42 15.88 -2.23
N ASN A 50 9.62 15.21 -3.07
CA ASN A 50 8.63 15.87 -3.94
C ASN A 50 7.19 15.37 -3.77
N PHE A 51 6.90 14.63 -2.70
CA PHE A 51 5.54 14.14 -2.46
C PHE A 51 4.53 15.28 -2.24
N ALA A 52 3.34 15.14 -2.85
CA ALA A 52 2.32 16.19 -2.90
C ALA A 52 2.84 17.55 -3.43
N GLY A 53 3.72 17.52 -4.44
CA GLY A 53 4.34 18.72 -4.99
C GLY A 53 5.36 19.37 -4.05
N GLY A 54 6.02 18.57 -3.21
CA GLY A 54 6.97 19.02 -2.19
C GLY A 54 6.33 19.53 -0.90
N ALA A 55 5.01 19.49 -0.76
CA ALA A 55 4.31 19.96 0.45
C ALA A 55 4.55 19.06 1.68
N ILE A 56 4.91 17.79 1.46
CA ILE A 56 5.20 16.84 2.52
C ILE A 56 6.52 16.14 2.17
N ARG A 57 7.55 16.34 2.99
CA ARG A 57 8.78 15.56 2.93
C ARG A 57 8.52 14.20 3.59
N LEU A 58 8.78 13.12 2.88
CA LEU A 58 8.57 11.77 3.40
C LEU A 58 9.79 11.26 4.17
N ASP A 59 9.53 10.48 5.22
CA ASP A 59 10.55 9.82 6.02
C ASP A 59 10.62 8.32 5.68
N THR A 60 11.59 7.94 4.83
CA THR A 60 11.81 6.55 4.44
C THR A 60 12.22 5.67 5.62
N SER A 61 13.03 6.19 6.55
CA SER A 61 13.45 5.42 7.73
C SER A 61 12.26 5.12 8.63
N ALA A 62 11.32 6.05 8.79
CA ALA A 62 10.10 5.81 9.55
C ALA A 62 9.25 4.70 8.92
N SER A 63 9.15 4.66 7.58
CA SER A 63 8.48 3.57 6.87
C SER A 63 9.15 2.22 7.09
N GLU A 64 10.47 2.13 6.89
CA GLU A 64 11.22 0.89 7.08
C GLU A 64 11.04 0.33 8.48
N GLN A 65 11.16 1.19 9.51
CA GLN A 65 10.97 0.81 10.90
C GLN A 65 9.53 0.37 11.20
N ALA A 66 8.52 1.06 10.66
CA ALA A 66 7.12 0.71 10.86
C ALA A 66 6.77 -0.64 10.21
N ILE A 67 7.24 -0.84 8.97
CA ILE A 67 7.02 -2.07 8.20
C ILE A 67 7.70 -3.25 8.88
N LEU A 68 8.97 -3.10 9.26
CA LEU A 68 9.73 -4.16 9.91
C LEU A 68 9.07 -4.57 11.24
N ARG A 69 8.79 -3.60 12.12
CA ARG A 69 8.24 -3.88 13.45
C ARG A 69 6.85 -4.52 13.43
N ASP A 70 5.94 -4.00 12.60
CA ASP A 70 4.53 -4.41 12.69
C ASP A 70 4.21 -5.60 11.77
N VAL A 71 5.04 -5.86 10.75
CA VAL A 71 4.82 -6.91 9.75
C VAL A 71 6.05 -7.81 9.57
N GLY A 72 7.22 -7.23 9.26
CA GLY A 72 8.41 -7.99 8.86
C GLY A 72 8.94 -8.94 9.93
N GLU A 73 9.04 -8.48 11.19
CA GLU A 73 9.51 -9.28 12.34
C GLU A 73 8.62 -10.51 12.57
N ARG A 74 7.31 -10.39 12.39
CA ARG A 74 6.36 -11.51 12.55
C ARG A 74 6.51 -12.58 11.47
N LEU A 75 7.03 -12.18 10.30
CA LEU A 75 7.20 -13.05 9.13
C LEU A 75 8.67 -13.42 8.89
N SER A 76 9.60 -12.94 9.73
CA SER A 76 11.05 -13.10 9.55
C SER A 76 11.54 -12.57 8.20
N LEU A 77 11.03 -11.41 7.78
CA LEU A 77 11.40 -10.72 6.55
C LEU A 77 12.06 -9.38 6.86
N ASP A 78 12.95 -8.92 5.97
CA ASP A 78 13.48 -7.56 6.03
C ASP A 78 12.44 -6.53 5.56
N ALA A 79 12.71 -5.24 5.76
CA ALA A 79 11.78 -4.18 5.41
C ALA A 79 11.44 -4.17 3.92
N MET A 80 12.41 -4.52 3.05
CA MET A 80 12.21 -4.45 1.62
C MET A 80 11.31 -5.59 1.11
N ALA A 81 11.62 -6.83 1.47
CA ALA A 81 10.79 -7.99 1.15
C ALA A 81 9.38 -7.85 1.75
N THR A 82 9.28 -7.29 2.95
CA THR A 82 7.98 -7.03 3.59
C THR A 82 7.17 -5.97 2.84
N ALA A 83 7.78 -4.84 2.45
CA ALA A 83 7.10 -3.80 1.67
C ALA A 83 6.62 -4.34 0.31
N PHE A 84 7.43 -5.17 -0.35
CA PHE A 84 7.02 -5.88 -1.57
C PHE A 84 5.78 -6.75 -1.32
N GLY A 85 5.77 -7.57 -0.26
CA GLY A 85 4.63 -8.40 0.10
C GLY A 85 3.37 -7.60 0.43
N ILE A 86 3.50 -6.44 1.09
CA ILE A 86 2.38 -5.52 1.33
C ILE A 86 1.77 -5.04 0.00
N CYS A 87 2.59 -4.58 -0.94
CA CYS A 87 2.10 -4.14 -2.24
C CYS A 87 1.44 -5.27 -3.04
N GLU A 88 1.99 -6.49 -3.01
CA GLU A 88 1.35 -7.64 -3.67
C GLU A 88 -0.07 -7.90 -3.13
N VAL A 89 -0.25 -7.82 -1.80
CA VAL A 89 -1.58 -7.97 -1.19
C VAL A 89 -2.52 -6.84 -1.57
N VAL A 90 -2.02 -5.60 -1.66
CA VAL A 90 -2.82 -4.45 -2.11
C VAL A 90 -3.27 -4.62 -3.55
N ASP A 91 -2.34 -4.95 -4.44
CA ASP A 91 -2.58 -5.11 -5.86
C ASP A 91 -3.59 -6.24 -6.12
N GLU A 92 -3.41 -7.39 -5.45
CA GLU A 92 -4.35 -8.51 -5.57
C GLU A 92 -5.74 -8.15 -5.01
N ASN A 93 -5.82 -7.44 -3.88
CA ASN A 93 -7.09 -6.97 -3.32
C ASN A 93 -7.82 -6.01 -4.28
N MET A 94 -7.08 -5.09 -4.91
CA MET A 94 -7.61 -4.16 -5.90
C MET A 94 -8.07 -4.88 -7.18
N ALA A 95 -7.27 -5.81 -7.69
CA ALA A 95 -7.60 -6.60 -8.87
C ALA A 95 -8.83 -7.49 -8.60
N ASN A 96 -8.89 -8.11 -7.43
CA ASN A 96 -10.04 -8.92 -7.02
C ASN A 96 -11.32 -8.09 -6.90
N ALA A 97 -11.25 -6.92 -6.29
CA ALA A 97 -12.41 -6.01 -6.21
C ALA A 97 -12.91 -5.61 -7.61
N ALA A 98 -12.01 -5.32 -8.55
CA ALA A 98 -12.37 -5.03 -9.93
C ALA A 98 -13.03 -6.22 -10.63
N ARG A 99 -12.49 -7.45 -10.46
CA ARG A 99 -13.09 -8.68 -11.01
C ARG A 99 -14.48 -8.96 -10.44
N VAL A 100 -14.65 -8.85 -9.12
CA VAL A 100 -15.95 -9.03 -8.46
C VAL A 100 -16.97 -8.03 -9.02
N HIS A 101 -16.59 -6.75 -9.10
CA HIS A 101 -17.48 -5.73 -9.65
C HIS A 101 -17.84 -5.99 -11.12
N ALA A 102 -16.90 -6.43 -11.95
CA ALA A 102 -17.17 -6.79 -13.34
C ALA A 102 -18.19 -7.95 -13.43
N VAL A 103 -18.00 -9.01 -12.63
CA VAL A 103 -18.90 -10.17 -12.58
C VAL A 103 -20.30 -9.78 -12.13
N GLU A 104 -20.43 -8.96 -11.09
CA GLU A 104 -21.73 -8.44 -10.62
C GLU A 104 -22.50 -7.68 -11.70
N ASN A 105 -21.79 -7.06 -12.64
CA ASN A 105 -22.36 -6.34 -13.77
C ASN A 105 -22.47 -7.18 -15.05
N GLY A 106 -22.16 -8.49 -15.00
CA GLY A 106 -22.16 -9.38 -16.17
C GLY A 106 -21.13 -8.98 -17.24
N LYS A 107 -20.01 -8.36 -16.83
CA LYS A 107 -18.94 -7.89 -17.70
C LYS A 107 -17.71 -8.78 -17.58
N ASN A 108 -16.96 -8.93 -18.67
CA ASN A 108 -15.61 -9.49 -18.65
C ASN A 108 -14.58 -8.36 -18.56
N ILE A 109 -13.62 -8.46 -17.63
CA ILE A 109 -12.61 -7.43 -17.40
C ILE A 109 -11.71 -7.21 -18.63
N SER A 110 -11.44 -8.26 -19.42
CA SER A 110 -10.59 -8.20 -20.62
C SER A 110 -11.17 -7.35 -21.74
N ASP A 111 -12.49 -7.11 -21.71
CA ASP A 111 -13.21 -6.39 -22.75
C ASP A 111 -13.33 -4.89 -22.44
N ASN A 112 -12.66 -4.43 -21.37
CA ASN A 112 -12.77 -3.07 -20.85
C ASN A 112 -11.39 -2.41 -20.73
N VAL A 113 -11.40 -1.08 -20.68
CA VAL A 113 -10.20 -0.26 -20.48
C VAL A 113 -10.13 0.16 -19.01
N MET A 114 -8.95 -0.01 -18.40
CA MET A 114 -8.68 0.47 -17.04
C MET A 114 -8.33 1.96 -17.05
N ILE A 115 -9.07 2.74 -16.28
CA ILE A 115 -8.78 4.17 -16.03
C ILE A 115 -8.34 4.30 -14.58
N ALA A 116 -7.05 4.52 -14.36
CA ALA A 116 -6.48 4.75 -13.03
C ALA A 116 -6.58 6.24 -12.65
N PHE A 117 -7.22 6.56 -11.53
CA PHE A 117 -7.40 7.94 -11.06
C PHE A 117 -7.16 8.05 -9.54
N GLY A 118 -6.91 9.28 -9.09
CA GLY A 118 -6.47 9.56 -7.72
C GLY A 118 -4.95 9.46 -7.56
N GLY A 119 -4.43 9.81 -6.38
CA GLY A 119 -2.98 9.93 -6.17
C GLY A 119 -2.21 8.61 -6.21
N ALA A 120 -2.80 7.54 -5.67
CA ALA A 120 -2.12 6.25 -5.52
C ALA A 120 -2.46 5.24 -6.63
N ALA A 121 -3.62 5.33 -7.29
CA ALA A 121 -4.03 4.29 -8.24
C ALA A 121 -3.03 4.06 -9.39
N PRO A 122 -2.42 5.10 -10.00
CA PRO A 122 -1.42 4.89 -11.06
C PRO A 122 -0.18 4.12 -10.61
N LEU A 123 0.15 4.12 -9.31
CA LEU A 123 1.30 3.38 -8.75
C LEU A 123 1.07 1.86 -8.74
N HIS A 124 -0.19 1.44 -8.79
CA HIS A 124 -0.63 0.05 -8.62
C HIS A 124 -1.27 -0.51 -9.89
N ALA A 125 -1.76 0.36 -10.79
CA ALA A 125 -2.52 -0.02 -11.98
C ALA A 125 -1.84 -1.06 -12.88
N ALA A 126 -0.52 -0.99 -13.05
CA ALA A 126 0.22 -1.90 -13.93
C ALA A 126 0.19 -3.37 -13.48
N ARG A 127 -0.11 -3.64 -12.19
CA ARG A 127 -0.17 -4.99 -11.62
C ARG A 127 -1.59 -5.55 -11.50
N LEU A 128 -2.60 -4.80 -11.93
CA LEU A 128 -4.01 -5.20 -11.82
C LEU A 128 -4.52 -6.02 -13.01
N CYS A 129 -3.69 -6.22 -14.04
CA CYS A 129 -4.06 -6.79 -15.35
C CYS A 129 -3.57 -8.24 -15.52
#